data_AF-A0A015V5Z7-F1
#
_entry.id   AF-A0A015V5Z7-F1
#
_cell.length_a   1.000
_cell.length_b   1.000
_cell.length_c   1.000
_cell.angle_alpha   90.00
_cell.angle_beta   90.00
_cell.angle_gamma   90.00
#
_symmetry.space_group_name_H-M   'P 1'
#
loop_
_entity.id
_entity.type
_entity.pdbx_description
1 polymer ?
#
loop_
_entity_poly.entity_id
_entity_poly.type
_entity_poly.pdbx_seq_one_letter_code
_entity_poly.pdbx_strand_id
1 'polypeptide(L)' 'MDIKKLIIEEIGLSNSSYERLIEVTERFSLKKKDFLLQQGKVCTFIGFVEKGTLRSYIEKDGEEYTSDF' A
#
# COMPACT_ATOMS: atom_id res chain seq x y z
N MET A 1 -9.77 -1.87 8.20
CA MET A 1 -9.80 -0.42 8.49
C MET A 1 -10.94 0.18 7.71
N ASP A 2 -11.78 1.04 8.29
CA ASP A 2 -12.76 1.80 7.50
C ASP A 2 -12.05 3.04 6.94
N ILE A 3 -11.80 3.04 5.63
CA ILE A 3 -11.04 4.10 4.96
C ILE A 3 -11.77 5.45 5.00
N LYS A 4 -13.10 5.45 4.95
CA LYS A 4 -13.89 6.68 4.99
C LYS A 4 -13.80 7.32 6.36
N LYS A 5 -13.94 6.50 7.40
CA LYS A 5 -13.80 6.93 8.79
C LYS A 5 -12.41 7.54 9.04
N LEU A 6 -11.34 6.84 8.64
CA LEU A 6 -9.97 7.33 8.81
C LEU A 6 -9.79 8.71 8.15
N ILE A 7 -10.20 8.86 6.89
CA ILE A 7 -9.97 10.08 6.12
C ILE A 7 -10.77 11.26 6.69
N ILE A 8 -12.02 11.05 7.07
CA ILE A 8 -12.89 12.14 7.50
C ILE A 8 -12.69 12.47 8.98
N GLU A 9 -12.64 11.47 9.85
CA GLU A 9 -12.66 11.67 11.29
C GLU A 9 -11.26 11.83 11.89
N GLU A 10 -10.29 11.02 11.45
CA GLU A 10 -8.94 11.01 12.05
C GLU A 10 -8.01 11.99 11.34
N ILE A 11 -8.03 12.02 10.00
CA ILE A 11 -7.20 12.94 9.20
C ILE A 11 -7.88 14.32 9.07
N GLY A 12 -9.21 14.38 9.22
CA GLY A 12 -9.97 15.65 9.16
C GLY A 12 -10.20 16.17 7.74
N LEU A 13 -10.15 15.31 6.72
CA LEU A 13 -10.43 15.72 5.34
C LEU A 13 -11.95 15.76 5.06
N SER A 14 -12.35 16.68 4.18
CA SER A 14 -13.76 16.81 3.79
C SER A 14 -14.28 15.57 3.06
N ASN A 15 -15.60 15.33 3.11
CA ASN A 15 -16.23 14.26 2.33
C ASN A 15 -15.98 14.43 0.81
N SER A 16 -15.91 15.67 0.30
CA SER A 16 -15.58 15.92 -1.12
C SER A 16 -14.15 15.56 -1.48
N SER A 17 -13.22 15.63 -0.53
CA SER A 17 -11.83 15.21 -0.72
C SER A 17 -11.73 13.69 -0.69
N TYR A 18 -12.48 13.05 0.20
CA TYR A 18 -12.62 11.59 0.24
C TYR A 18 -13.15 11.04 -1.09
N GLU A 19 -14.24 11.60 -1.61
CA GLU A 19 -14.85 11.15 -2.88
C GLU A 19 -13.86 11.26 -4.05
N ARG A 20 -13.17 12.39 -4.17
CA ARG A 20 -12.13 12.60 -5.19
C ARG A 20 -10.95 11.63 -5.06
N LEU A 21 -10.52 11.33 -3.83
CA LEU A 21 -9.43 10.38 -3.60
C LEU A 21 -9.84 8.97 -4.03
N ILE A 22 -11.03 8.53 -3.66
CA ILE A 22 -11.53 7.18 -4.01
C ILE A 22 -11.70 7.02 -5.52
N GLU A 23 -12.13 8.07 -6.23
CA GLU A 23 -12.28 8.05 -7.69
C GLU A 23 -10.96 7.76 -8.43
N VAL A 24 -9.82 8.20 -7.87
CA VAL A 24 -8.49 8.03 -8.48
C VAL A 24 -7.67 6.90 -7.85
N THR A 25 -8.24 6.14 -6.91
CA THR A 25 -7.53 5.06 -6.20
C THR A 25 -8.01 3.70 -6.66
N GLU A 26 -7.08 2.77 -6.85
CA GLU A 26 -7.40 1.37 -7.12
C GLU A 26 -7.28 0.51 -5.87
N ARG A 27 -8.17 -0.50 -5.75
CA ARG A 27 -8.03 -1.56 -4.75
C ARG A 27 -7.33 -2.75 -5.37
N PHE A 28 -6.22 -3.15 -4.75
CA PHE A 28 -5.43 -4.29 -5.17
C PHE A 28 -5.39 -5.36 -4.08
N SER A 29 -5.43 -6.63 -4.46
CA SER A 29 -5.43 -7.76 -3.53
C SER A 29 -4.43 -8.81 -3.98
N LEU A 30 -3.69 -9.36 -3.01
CA LEU A 30 -2.64 -10.35 -3.22
C LEU A 30 -2.91 -11.59 -2.39
N LYS A 31 -2.53 -12.77 -2.90
CA LYS A 31 -2.47 -13.97 -2.07
C LYS A 31 -1.17 -13.97 -1.25
N LYS A 32 -1.16 -14.77 -0.18
CA LYS A 32 0.04 -14.96 0.63
C LYS A 32 1.18 -15.45 -0.26
N LYS A 33 2.34 -14.78 -0.17
CA LYS A 33 3.56 -15.00 -0.98
C LYS A 33 3.51 -14.49 -2.43
N ASP A 34 2.45 -13.79 -2.84
CA ASP A 34 2.50 -13.02 -4.09
C ASP A 34 3.33 -11.75 -3.88
N PHE A 35 3.83 -11.19 -4.99
CA PHE A 35 4.63 -9.98 -4.99
C PHE A 35 3.81 -8.77 -5.45
N LEU A 36 3.84 -7.69 -4.66
CA LEU A 36 3.32 -6.38 -5.08
C LEU A 36 4.28 -5.68 -6.05
N LEU A 37 5.57 -5.77 -5.75
CA LEU A 37 6.68 -5.22 -6.54
C LEU A 37 7.82 -6.25 -6.54
N GLN A 38 8.56 -6.32 -7.63
CA GLN A 38 9.67 -7.27 -7.81
C GLN A 38 10.93 -6.55 -8.27
N GLN A 39 12.09 -7.16 -8.01
CA GLN A 39 13.38 -6.68 -8.49
C GLN A 39 13.34 -6.45 -10.01
N GLY A 40 13.97 -5.35 -10.47
CA GLY A 40 13.98 -4.95 -11.87
C GLY A 40 12.70 -4.26 -12.35
N LYS A 41 11.69 -4.08 -11.48
CA LYS A 41 10.50 -3.26 -11.78
C LYS A 41 10.59 -1.91 -11.06
N VAL A 42 10.25 -0.84 -11.78
CA VAL A 42 10.09 0.49 -11.19
C VAL A 42 8.74 0.56 -10.50
N CYS A 43 8.71 0.97 -9.22
CA CYS A 43 7.46 1.28 -8.53
C CYS A 43 6.89 2.59 -9.07
N THR A 44 5.66 2.55 -9.58
CA THR A 44 4.99 3.70 -10.21
C THR A 44 3.71 4.12 -9.48
N PHE A 45 3.50 3.60 -8.27
CA PHE A 45 2.33 3.88 -7.45
C PHE A 45 2.72 4.24 -6.02
N ILE A 46 1.80 4.89 -5.31
CA ILE A 46 1.84 5.09 -3.87
C ILE A 46 0.57 4.47 -3.29
N GLY A 47 0.69 3.79 -2.16
CA GLY A 47 -0.45 3.17 -1.51
C GLY A 47 -0.14 2.83 -0.05
N PHE A 48 -1.13 2.28 0.62
CA PHE A 48 -1.04 1.83 2.01
C PHE A 48 -1.73 0.47 2.15
N VAL A 49 -1.41 -0.27 3.21
CA VAL A 49 -2.00 -1.58 3.48
C VAL A 49 -3.32 -1.41 4.25
N GLU A 50 -4.46 -1.63 3.58
CA GLU A 50 -5.79 -1.60 4.23
C GLU A 50 -6.01 -2.83 5.14
N LYS A 51 -5.43 -3.98 4.78
CA LYS A 51 -5.52 -5.25 5.50
C LYS A 51 -4.35 -6.17 5.16
N GLY A 52 -3.78 -6.83 6.17
CA GLY A 52 -2.65 -7.75 6.02
C GLY A 52 -1.32 -7.10 6.37
N THR A 53 -0.23 -7.64 5.83
CA THR A 53 1.16 -7.22 6.11
C THR A 53 1.99 -7.44 4.85
N LEU A 54 2.92 -6.52 4.54
CA LEU A 54 3.80 -6.62 3.38
C LEU A 54 5.25 -6.51 3.84
N ARG A 55 6.05 -7.54 3.56
CA ARG A 55 7.49 -7.47 3.84
C ARG A 55 8.22 -6.77 2.68
N SER A 56 8.92 -5.69 2.99
CA SER A 56 9.90 -5.09 2.08
C SER A 56 11.28 -5.67 2.36
N TYR A 57 11.99 -6.11 1.31
CA TYR A 57 13.34 -6.65 1.44
C TYR A 57 14.19 -6.31 0.22
N ILE A 58 15.51 -6.30 0.43
CA ILE A 58 16.52 -6.07 -0.60
C ILE A 58 17.38 -7.34 -0.68
N GLU A 59 17.59 -7.85 -1.88
CA GLU A 59 18.55 -8.92 -2.11
C GLU A 59 19.89 -8.33 -2.56
N LYS A 60 20.98 -8.75 -1.90
CA LYS A 60 22.34 -8.36 -2.26
C LYS A 60 23.27 -9.56 -2.07
N ASP A 61 24.05 -9.88 -3.11
CA ASP A 61 25.04 -10.96 -3.10
C ASP A 61 24.46 -12.34 -2.69
N GLY A 62 23.19 -12.59 -3.01
CA GLY A 62 22.48 -13.83 -2.67
C GLY A 62 21.88 -13.86 -1.25
N GLU A 63 22.01 -12.77 -0.48
CA GLU A 63 21.42 -12.63 0.85
C GLU A 63 20.24 -11.66 0.85
N GLU A 64 19.17 -12.01 1.58
CA GLU A 64 18.00 -11.16 1.78
C GLU A 64 18.15 -10.31 3.05
N TYR A 65 17.93 -9.00 2.89
CA TYR A 65 17.91 -8.03 3.98
C TYR A 65 16.49 -7.44 4.08
N THR A 66 15.79 -7.76 5.17
CA THR A 66 14.47 -7.18 5.41
C THR A 66 14.61 -5.72 5.81
N SER A 67 13.88 -4.84 5.12
CA SER A 67 13.87 -3.41 5.39
C SER A 67 12.67 -2.99 6.23
N ASP A 68 11.49 -3.60 6.02
CA ASP A 68 10.25 -3.21 6.71
C ASP A 68 9.14 -4.30 6.62
N PHE A 69 8.07 -4.16 7.42
CA PHE A 69 6.90 -5.06 7.48
C PHE A 69 5.54 -4.35 7.48
#